data_AF-A0A7C4X8Q1-F1
#
_entry.id   AF-A0A7C4X8Q1-F1
#
_cell.length_a   1.000
_cell.length_b   1.000
_cell.length_c   1.000
_cell.angle_alpha   90.00
_cell.angle_beta   90.00
_cell.angle_gamma   90.00
#
_symmetry.space_group_name_H-M   'P 1'
#
loop_
_entity.id
_entity.type
_entity.pdbx_description
1 polymer ?
#
loop_
_entity_poly.entity_id
_entity_poly.type
_entity_poly.pdbx_seq_one_letter_code
_entity_poly.pdbx_strand_id
1 'polypeptide(L)'
;MLTIFLFFQLTNGYLTVRADQDGLPIYVDDDFIGRTPVIKFPLKPDEYNIGFFPQDSIENASYQLKGGNIGALWRIAKYGEGTVKVRIEANRETIVELNYRAVISAPGKTKLKVLGCLGGVFLLGVLSTLAIQAIF
;
A
#
# COMPACT_ATOMS: atom_id res chain seq x y z
N MET A 1 33.40 32.57 7.16
CA MET A 1 32.04 32.15 6.72
C MET A 1 31.67 30.95 7.57
N LEU A 2 30.93 31.17 8.65
CA LEU A 2 30.68 30.16 9.69
C LEU A 2 29.39 29.42 9.32
N THR A 3 29.52 28.24 8.71
CA THR A 3 28.37 27.38 8.40
C THR A 3 27.86 26.77 9.70
N ILE A 4 26.82 27.37 10.28
CA ILE A 4 26.12 26.82 11.44
C ILE A 4 25.43 25.53 10.99
N PHE A 5 26.00 24.39 11.37
CA PHE A 5 25.29 23.11 11.37
C PHE A 5 24.23 23.20 12.46
N LEU A 6 23.00 23.54 12.06
CA LEU A 6 21.83 23.54 12.92
C LEU A 6 21.59 22.06 13.31
N PHE A 7 22.14 21.66 14.46
CA PHE A 7 21.86 20.40 15.10
C PHE A 7 20.37 20.42 15.47
N PHE A 8 19.53 19.97 14.55
CA PHE A 8 18.15 19.61 14.83
C PHE A 8 18.20 18.54 15.93
N GLN A 9 17.96 18.96 17.18
CA GLN A 9 17.62 18.08 18.29
C GLN A 9 16.22 17.52 18.01
N LEU A 10 16.10 16.72 16.93
CA LEU A 10 14.88 16.01 16.58
C LEU A 10 14.63 15.04 17.71
N THR A 11 13.73 15.42 18.60
CA THR A 11 13.19 14.53 19.61
C THR A 11 12.55 13.38 18.85
N ASN A 12 13.07 12.17 19.05
CA ASN A 12 12.56 10.99 18.36
C ASN A 12 11.05 10.83 18.64
N GLY A 13 10.31 10.39 17.63
CA GLY A 13 8.97 9.84 17.81
C GLY A 13 9.05 8.35 18.11
N TYR A 14 7.95 7.78 18.61
CA TYR A 14 7.84 6.36 18.90
C TYR A 14 6.79 5.73 18.02
N LEU A 15 7.16 4.70 17.26
CA LEU A 15 6.25 3.95 16.41
C LEU A 15 5.89 2.62 17.10
N THR A 16 4.59 2.37 17.26
CA THR A 16 4.07 1.07 17.70
C THR A 16 3.21 0.50 16.58
N VAL A 17 3.62 -0.64 16.03
CA VAL A 17 2.93 -1.33 14.93
C VAL A 17 2.30 -2.60 15.44
N ARG A 18 0.99 -2.73 15.24
CA ARG A 18 0.21 -3.92 15.57
C ARG A 18 -0.45 -4.46 14.31
N ALA A 19 -0.69 -5.76 14.28
CA ALA A 19 -1.49 -6.38 13.23
C ALA A 19 -2.48 -7.37 13.85
N ASP A 20 -3.47 -7.76 13.06
CA ASP A 20 -4.40 -8.84 13.40
C ASP A 20 -3.74 -10.22 13.49
N GLN A 21 -2.53 -10.35 12.94
CA GLN A 21 -1.69 -11.55 13.04
C GLN A 21 -0.27 -11.19 13.49
N ASP A 22 0.22 -11.95 14.47
CA ASP A 22 1.58 -11.82 14.99
C ASP A 22 2.63 -12.50 14.10
N GLY A 23 3.88 -12.04 14.20
CA GLY A 23 5.02 -12.61 13.50
C GLY A 23 5.18 -12.17 12.04
N LEU A 24 4.40 -11.19 11.58
CA LEU A 24 4.49 -10.66 10.22
C LEU A 24 5.67 -9.68 10.11
N PRO A 25 6.45 -9.71 9.02
CA PRO A 25 7.55 -8.77 8.84
C PRO A 25 7.02 -7.35 8.65
N ILE A 26 7.64 -6.38 9.32
CA ILE A 26 7.34 -4.96 9.18
C ILE A 26 8.54 -4.24 8.59
N TYR A 27 8.22 -3.42 7.60
CA TYR A 27 9.14 -2.54 6.91
C TYR A 27 8.74 -1.08 7.16
N VAL A 28 9.75 -0.23 7.31
CA VAL A 28 9.62 1.23 7.33
C VAL A 28 10.39 1.72 6.11
N ASP A 29 9.66 2.30 5.16
CA ASP A 29 10.06 2.51 3.78
C ASP A 29 10.54 1.20 3.13
N ASP A 30 11.85 0.95 3.12
CA ASP A 30 12.46 -0.27 2.60
C ASP A 30 13.26 -1.05 3.67
N ASP A 31 13.42 -0.47 4.86
CA ASP A 31 14.19 -1.05 5.94
C ASP A 31 13.34 -1.99 6.80
N PHE A 32 13.85 -3.20 7.02
CA PHE A 32 13.24 -4.17 7.92
C PHE A 32 13.46 -3.78 9.39
N ILE A 33 12.38 -3.50 10.12
CA ILE A 33 12.46 -3.07 11.53
C ILE A 33 12.17 -4.21 12.52
N GLY A 34 11.52 -5.29 12.08
CA GLY A 34 11.17 -6.40 12.96
C GLY A 34 9.91 -7.14 12.53
N ARG A 35 9.33 -7.91 13.47
CA ARG A 35 8.08 -8.64 13.26
C ARG A 35 6.99 -8.14 14.21
N THR A 36 5.73 -8.22 13.80
CA THR A 36 4.58 -7.81 14.62
C THR A 36 4.48 -8.64 15.91
N PRO A 37 4.09 -8.03 17.04
CA PRO A 37 3.95 -6.58 17.25
C PRO A 37 5.30 -5.89 17.48
N VAL A 38 5.49 -4.70 16.88
CA VAL A 38 6.66 -3.85 17.13
C VAL A 38 6.25 -2.73 18.09
N ILE A 39 6.98 -2.56 19.19
CA ILE A 39 6.60 -1.65 20.29
C ILE A 39 7.65 -0.55 20.43
N LYS A 40 7.20 0.72 20.40
CA LYS A 40 8.02 1.92 20.68
C LYS A 40 9.35 1.96 19.92
N PHE A 41 9.31 1.65 18.63
CA PHE A 41 10.48 1.79 17.77
C PHE A 41 10.83 3.27 17.58
N PRO A 42 12.05 3.71 17.91
CA PRO A 42 12.44 5.11 17.82
C PRO A 42 12.71 5.50 16.36
N LEU A 43 11.97 6.48 15.86
CA LEU A 43 12.16 7.04 14.52
C LEU A 43 12.29 8.56 14.60
N LYS A 44 13.02 9.15 13.66
CA LYS A 44 13.02 10.60 13.50
C LYS A 44 11.60 11.03 13.07
N PRO A 45 11.13 12.21 13.46
CA PRO A 45 9.82 12.68 13.03
C PRO A 45 9.90 13.09 11.55
N ASP A 46 9.28 12.29 10.71
CA ASP A 46 9.15 12.47 9.27
C ASP A 46 7.94 11.67 8.75
N GLU A 47 7.67 11.72 7.45
CA GLU A 47 6.70 10.83 6.79
C GLU A 47 7.36 9.51 6.38
N TYR A 48 6.79 8.40 6.83
CA TYR A 48 7.29 7.05 6.55
C TYR A 48 6.19 6.18 5.96
N ASN A 49 6.57 5.25 5.09
CA ASN A 49 5.70 4.18 4.62
C ASN A 49 5.87 2.98 5.54
N ILE A 50 4.85 2.60 6.29
CA ILE A 50 4.91 1.45 7.19
C ILE A 50 4.04 0.35 6.63
N GLY A 51 4.57 -0.86 6.52
CA GLY A 51 3.79 -1.96 5.98
C GLY A 51 4.44 -3.32 6.07
N PHE A 52 3.77 -4.31 5.47
CA PHE A 52 4.27 -5.68 5.39
C PHE A 52 5.26 -5.90 4.23
N PHE A 53 5.39 -4.91 3.35
CA PHE A 53 6.20 -4.99 2.14
C PHE A 53 7.05 -3.73 2.01
N PRO A 54 8.28 -3.85 1.49
CA PRO A 54 9.10 -2.69 1.17
C PRO A 54 8.46 -1.89 0.02
N GLN A 55 8.66 -0.58 0.04
CA GLN A 55 8.13 0.37 -0.93
C GLN A 55 8.52 0.01 -2.37
N ASP A 56 9.75 -0.48 -2.58
CA ASP A 56 10.25 -0.96 -3.88
C ASP A 56 9.37 -2.06 -4.51
N SER A 57 8.63 -2.82 -3.69
CA SER A 57 7.73 -3.88 -4.18
C SER A 57 6.60 -3.32 -5.05
N ILE A 58 6.08 -2.15 -4.70
CA ILE A 58 5.02 -1.47 -5.45
C ILE A 58 5.56 -0.98 -6.79
N GLU A 59 6.77 -0.42 -6.79
CA GLU A 59 7.41 0.08 -8.00
C GLU A 59 7.71 -1.05 -8.98
N ASN A 60 8.31 -2.16 -8.52
CA ASN A 60 8.56 -3.33 -9.36
C ASN A 60 7.27 -3.92 -9.94
N ALA A 61 6.20 -4.02 -9.14
CA ALA A 61 4.90 -4.45 -9.64
C ALA A 61 4.34 -3.48 -10.69
N SER A 62 4.54 -2.17 -10.52
CA SER A 62 4.13 -1.16 -11.49
C SER A 62 4.87 -1.30 -12.83
N TYR A 63 6.18 -1.57 -12.81
CA TYR A 63 6.95 -1.87 -14.02
C TYR A 63 6.43 -3.13 -14.74
N GLN A 64 6.14 -4.19 -14.00
CA GLN A 64 5.60 -5.43 -14.58
C GLN A 64 4.20 -5.22 -15.17
N LEU A 65 3.37 -4.36 -14.57
CA LEU A 65 2.08 -3.97 -15.13
C LEU A 65 2.25 -3.23 -16.47
N LYS A 66 3.19 -2.27 -16.54
CA LYS A 66 3.53 -1.57 -17.79
C LYS A 66 4.03 -2.53 -18.87
N GLY A 67 4.73 -3.60 -18.48
CA GLY A 67 5.16 -4.69 -19.37
C GLY A 67 4.04 -5.64 -19.83
N GLY A 68 2.78 -5.36 -19.49
CA GLY A 68 1.62 -6.16 -19.90
C GLY A 68 1.24 -7.30 -18.96
N ASN A 69 1.91 -7.43 -17.81
CA ASN A 69 1.56 -8.46 -16.82
C ASN A 69 0.38 -8.00 -15.95
N ILE A 70 -0.85 -8.35 -16.34
CA ILE A 70 -2.08 -8.09 -15.57
C ILE A 70 -2.01 -8.69 -14.15
N GLY A 71 -1.24 -9.77 -13.97
CA GLY A 71 -0.98 -10.36 -12.65
C GLY A 71 -0.31 -9.40 -11.68
N ALA A 72 0.40 -8.38 -12.19
CA ALA A 72 0.98 -7.33 -11.37
C ALA A 72 -0.07 -6.41 -10.73
N LEU A 73 -1.24 -6.23 -11.34
CA LEU A 73 -2.33 -5.44 -10.77
C LEU A 73 -2.82 -6.03 -9.43
N TRP A 74 -2.88 -7.35 -9.34
CA TRP A 74 -3.26 -8.05 -8.11
C TRP A 74 -2.22 -7.87 -7.01
N ARG A 75 -0.94 -7.78 -7.38
CA ARG A 75 0.16 -7.50 -6.43
C ARG A 75 0.14 -6.05 -5.97
N ILE A 76 -0.07 -5.09 -6.87
CA ILE A 76 -0.21 -3.67 -6.50
C ILE A 76 -1.36 -3.50 -5.51
N ALA A 77 -2.51 -4.14 -5.77
CA ALA A 77 -3.64 -4.11 -4.83
C ALA A 77 -3.28 -4.73 -3.47
N LYS A 78 -2.57 -5.87 -3.46
CA LYS A 78 -2.08 -6.51 -2.24
C LYS A 78 -1.13 -5.60 -1.45
N TYR A 79 -0.20 -4.94 -2.13
CA TYR A 79 0.79 -4.08 -1.49
C TYR A 79 0.16 -2.79 -0.97
N GLY A 80 -0.71 -2.14 -1.75
CA GLY A 80 -1.39 -0.92 -1.34
C GLY A 80 -2.27 -1.09 -0.09
N GLU A 81 -2.89 -2.26 0.10
CA GLU A 81 -3.65 -2.57 1.32
C GLU A 81 -2.74 -2.94 2.51
N GLY A 82 -1.47 -3.28 2.24
CA GLY A 82 -0.50 -3.70 3.25
C GLY A 82 0.49 -2.62 3.65
N THR A 83 0.39 -1.42 3.07
CA THR A 83 1.27 -0.27 3.31
C THR A 83 0.43 0.94 3.71
N VAL A 84 0.82 1.63 4.76
CA VAL A 84 0.17 2.84 5.25
C VAL A 84 1.21 3.94 5.37
N LYS A 85 0.94 5.09 4.76
CA LYS A 85 1.72 6.31 4.98
C LYS A 85 1.34 6.92 6.32
N VAL A 86 2.33 7.11 7.18
CA VAL A 86 2.10 7.69 8.50
C VAL A 86 3.15 8.76 8.76
N ARG A 87 2.69 9.87 9.34
CA ARG A 87 3.55 10.95 9.79
C ARG A 87 3.90 10.74 11.26
N ILE A 88 5.18 10.67 11.56
CA ILE A 88 5.68 10.55 12.93
C ILE A 88 5.93 11.94 13.48
N GLU A 89 5.33 12.25 14.63
CA GLU A 89 5.53 13.51 15.35
C GLU A 89 6.58 13.35 16.45
N ALA A 90 7.31 14.42 16.73
CA ALA A 90 8.34 14.42 17.76
C ALA A 90 7.72 14.17 19.14
N ASN A 91 8.32 13.28 19.94
CA ASN A 91 7.89 12.98 21.31
C ASN A 91 6.43 12.50 21.47
N ARG A 92 5.83 11.97 20.40
CA ARG A 92 4.51 11.34 20.41
C ARG A 92 4.63 9.86 20.04
N GLU A 93 3.78 9.04 20.63
CA GLU A 93 3.60 7.65 20.21
C GLU A 93 2.57 7.58 19.08
N THR A 94 2.99 7.09 17.93
CA THR A 94 2.14 6.82 16.77
C THR A 94 1.82 5.34 16.73
N ILE A 95 0.54 5.00 16.90
CA ILE A 95 0.06 3.63 16.86
C ILE A 95 -0.51 3.36 15.48
N VAL A 96 0.00 2.33 14.82
CA VAL A 96 -0.43 1.90 13.48
C VAL A 96 -0.97 0.49 13.59
N GLU A 97 -2.24 0.32 13.19
CA GLU A 97 -2.88 -0.98 13.10
C GLU A 97 -2.96 -1.41 11.64
N LEU A 98 -2.26 -2.50 11.31
CA LEU A 98 -2.26 -3.09 9.98
C LEU A 98 -3.20 -4.29 9.92
N ASN A 99 -3.96 -4.40 8.84
CA ASN A 99 -4.93 -5.48 8.66
C ASN A 99 -4.45 -6.47 7.60
N TYR A 100 -3.91 -7.61 8.04
CA TYR A 100 -3.41 -8.67 7.18
C TYR A 100 -4.52 -9.39 6.41
N ARG A 101 -5.71 -9.55 7.00
CA ARG A 101 -6.89 -10.09 6.27
C ARG A 101 -7.25 -9.23 5.05
N ALA A 102 -7.17 -7.90 5.19
CA ALA A 102 -7.41 -6.99 4.06
C ALA A 102 -6.42 -7.26 2.93
N VAL A 103 -5.13 -7.39 3.24
CA VAL A 103 -4.04 -7.72 2.30
C VAL A 103 -4.29 -9.03 1.55
N ILE A 104 -4.73 -10.09 2.24
CA ILE A 104 -5.03 -11.38 1.60
C ILE A 104 -6.27 -11.29 0.70
N SER A 105 -7.29 -10.54 1.12
CA SER A 105 -8.55 -10.41 0.37
C SER A 105 -8.47 -9.45 -0.83
N ALA A 106 -7.49 -8.54 -0.84
CA ALA A 106 -7.27 -7.52 -1.85
C ALA A 106 -7.27 -8.04 -3.30
N PRO A 107 -6.45 -9.05 -3.68
CA PRO A 107 -6.41 -9.53 -5.06
C PRO A 107 -7.75 -10.09 -5.55
N GLY A 108 -8.54 -10.72 -4.67
CA GLY A 108 -9.86 -11.25 -5.02
C GLY A 108 -10.87 -10.14 -5.31
N LYS A 109 -10.93 -9.12 -4.45
CA LYS A 109 -11.80 -7.96 -4.64
C LYS A 109 -11.48 -7.19 -5.92
N THR A 110 -10.19 -6.99 -6.21
CA THR A 110 -9.75 -6.28 -7.41
C THR A 110 -10.09 -7.07 -8.68
N LYS A 111 -9.92 -8.40 -8.70
CA LYS A 111 -10.33 -9.25 -9.83
C LYS A 111 -11.81 -9.10 -10.15
N LEU A 112 -12.66 -9.12 -9.13
CA LEU A 112 -14.11 -8.99 -9.29
C LEU A 112 -14.48 -7.63 -9.89
N LYS A 113 -13.88 -6.53 -9.40
CA LYS A 113 -14.11 -5.18 -9.93
C LYS A 113 -13.67 -5.05 -11.39
N VAL A 114 -12.49 -5.57 -11.73
CA VAL A 114 -11.94 -5.48 -13.10
C VAL A 114 -12.79 -6.28 -14.08
N LEU A 115 -13.17 -7.51 -13.74
CA LEU A 115 -14.04 -8.35 -14.58
C LEU A 115 -15.45 -7.75 -14.72
N GLY A 116 -15.99 -7.19 -13.64
CA GLY A 116 -17.28 -6.50 -13.67
C GLY A 116 -17.29 -5.30 -14.63
N CYS A 117 -16.25 -4.47 -14.59
CA CYS A 117 -16.13 -3.33 -15.50
C CYS A 117 -16.00 -3.77 -16.97
N LEU A 118 -15.14 -4.75 -17.26
CA LEU A 118 -14.97 -5.27 -18.63
C LEU A 118 -16.27 -5.89 -19.17
N GLY A 119 -16.94 -6.72 -18.38
CA GLY A 119 -18.23 -7.30 -18.75
C GLY A 119 -19.31 -6.25 -19.02
N GLY A 120 -19.37 -5.19 -18.20
CA GLY A 120 -20.33 -4.10 -18.37
C GLY A 120 -20.14 -3.33 -19.68
N VAL A 121 -18.89 -3.01 -20.05
CA VAL A 121 -18.59 -2.32 -21.32
C VAL A 121 -18.93 -3.20 -22.52
N PHE A 122 -18.64 -4.50 -22.45
CA PHE A 122 -19.01 -5.44 -23.52
C PHE A 122 -20.53 -5.54 -23.70
N LEU A 123 -21.31 -5.63 -22.61
CA LEU A 123 -22.77 -5.68 -22.69
C LEU A 123 -23.36 -4.39 -23.29
N LEU A 124 -22.83 -3.23 -22.91
CA LEU A 124 -23.25 -1.96 -23.50
C LEU A 124 -22.95 -1.90 -25.01
N GLY A 125 -21.81 -2.43 -25.45
CA GLY A 125 -21.46 -2.49 -26.88
C GLY A 125 -22.36 -3.44 -27.68
N VAL A 126 -22.75 -4.58 -27.10
CA VAL A 126 -23.69 -5.51 -27.75
C VAL A 126 -25.08 -4.90 -27.84
N LEU A 127 -25.56 -4.29 -26.75
CA LEU A 127 -26.89 -3.64 -26.72
C LEU A 127 -26.98 -2.46 -27.69
N SER A 128 -25.93 -1.64 -27.80
CA SER A 128 -25.92 -0.52 -28.77
C SER A 128 -25.95 -1.03 -30.21
N THR A 129 -25.24 -2.12 -30.52
CA THR A 129 -25.25 -2.73 -31.85
C THR A 129 -26.62 -3.31 -32.20
N LEU A 130 -27.25 -4.04 -31.26
CA LEU A 130 -28.61 -4.57 -31.44
C LEU A 130 -29.66 -3.46 -31.60
N ALA A 131 -29.53 -2.36 -30.85
CA ALA A 131 -30.43 -1.21 -30.95
C ALA A 131 -30.34 -0.54 -32.32
N ILE A 132 -29.14 -0.39 -32.89
CA ILE A 132 -28.95 0.17 -34.24
C ILE A 132 -29.61 -0.75 -35.29
N GLN A 133 -29.45 -2.07 -35.15
CA GLN A 133 -29.99 -3.06 -36.08
C GLN A 133 -31.52 -3.18 -36.02
N ALA A 134 -32.16 -2.70 -34.95
CA ALA A 134 -33.62 -2.67 -34.81
C ALA A 134 -34.25 -1.36 -35.34
N ILE A 135 -33.45 -0.35 -35.65
CA ILE A 135 -33.89 0.97 -36.17
C ILE A 135 -33.79 1.03 -37.71
N PHE A 136 -32.91 0.22 -38.32
CA PHE A 136 -32.78 0.03 -39.77
C PHE A 136 -33.53 -1.21 -40.25
#